data_AF-A0A182G0T5-F1
#
_entry.id   AF-A0A182G0T5-F1
#
_cell.length_a   1.000
_cell.length_b   1.000
_cell.length_c   1.000
_cell.angle_alpha   90.00
_cell.angle_beta   90.00
_cell.angle_gamma   90.00
#
_symmetry.space_group_name_H-M   'P 1'
#
loop_
_entity.id
_entity.type
_entity.pdbx_description
1 polymer ?
#
loop_
_entity_poly.entity_id
_entity_poly.type
_entity_poly.pdbx_seq_one_letter_code
_entity_poly.pdbx_strand_id
1 'polypeptide(L)'
;MNNDFTDNSRPQLYRTLERMIDTWGRNGRTCLLRTICEAAETPLSHNGMFGEILDVIFTPSETDAIDEEYLMARQYGSHGVSCSGVFKDCPYGHGLLDTISTVLTSKFMFN
;
A
#
# COMPACT_ATOMS: atom_id res chain seq x y z
N MET A 1 29.20 -10.25 19.78
CA MET A 1 29.04 -9.15 18.81
C MET A 1 27.70 -9.39 18.14
N ASN A 2 26.65 -8.71 18.59
CA ASN A 2 25.30 -8.87 18.03
C ASN A 2 25.19 -7.86 16.88
N ASN A 3 25.44 -8.31 15.67
CA ASN A 3 25.11 -7.53 14.47
C ASN A 3 23.66 -7.85 14.13
N ASP A 4 22.72 -7.19 14.82
CA ASP A 4 21.35 -7.14 14.36
C ASP A 4 21.32 -6.28 13.10
N PHE A 5 21.22 -6.93 11.94
CA PHE A 5 21.01 -6.22 10.69
C PHE A 5 19.51 -5.88 10.61
N THR A 6 19.11 -4.76 11.19
CA THR A 6 17.74 -4.26 11.03
C THR A 6 17.55 -3.82 9.57
N ASP A 7 16.72 -4.55 8.82
CA ASP A 7 16.38 -4.18 7.45
C ASP A 7 15.54 -2.90 7.44
N ASN A 8 16.13 -1.82 6.92
CA ASN A 8 15.51 -0.50 6.82
C ASN A 8 14.98 -0.20 5.42
N SER A 9 15.00 -1.16 4.49
CA SER A 9 14.57 -0.96 3.10
C SER A 9 13.09 -0.58 2.99
N ARG A 10 12.19 -1.35 3.62
CA ARG A 10 10.75 -1.08 3.60
C ARG A 10 10.37 0.25 4.27
N PRO A 11 10.87 0.61 5.47
CA PRO A 11 10.63 1.94 6.05
C PRO A 11 11.08 3.08 5.15
N GLN A 12 12.23 2.95 4.49
CA GLN A 12 12.74 3.97 3.56
C GLN A 12 11.87 4.05 2.30
N LEU A 13 11.43 2.90 1.77
CA LEU A 13 10.52 2.84 0.64
C LEU A 13 9.19 3.52 0.97
N TYR A 14 8.57 3.21 2.11
CA TYR A 14 7.31 3.80 2.52
C TYR A 14 7.43 5.32 2.69
N ARG A 15 8.47 5.81 3.36
CA ARG A 15 8.75 7.27 3.43
C ARG A 15 8.94 7.91 2.06
N THR A 16 9.51 7.19 1.09
CA THR A 16 9.68 7.68 -0.27
C THR A 16 8.34 7.75 -1.00
N LEU A 17 7.48 6.74 -0.84
CA LEU A 17 6.15 6.69 -1.42
C LEU A 17 5.23 7.76 -0.82
N GLU A 18 5.25 7.97 0.51
CA GLU A 18 4.52 9.06 1.17
C GLU A 18 4.88 10.40 0.53
N ARG A 19 6.18 10.73 0.47
CA ARG A 19 6.66 11.98 -0.14
C ARG A 19 6.27 12.12 -1.61
N MET A 20 6.35 11.02 -2.36
CA MET A 20 5.94 11.02 -3.77
C MET A 20 4.45 11.38 -3.89
N ILE A 21 3.59 10.78 -3.07
CA ILE A 21 2.16 11.09 -3.06
C ILE A 21 1.89 12.52 -2.57
N ASP A 22 2.65 13.02 -1.58
CA ASP A 22 2.58 14.41 -1.12
C ASP A 22 2.91 15.39 -2.26
N THR A 23 3.87 15.07 -3.13
CA THR A 23 4.20 15.93 -4.29
C THR A 23 3.05 16.07 -5.28
N TRP A 24 2.06 15.18 -5.25
CA TRP A 24 0.83 15.27 -6.04
C TRP A 24 -0.28 16.10 -5.35
N GLY A 25 0.02 16.74 -4.22
CA GLY A 25 -0.95 17.53 -3.45
C GLY A 25 -1.96 16.69 -2.67
N ARG A 26 -1.57 15.47 -2.28
CA ARG A 26 -2.41 14.49 -1.57
C ARG A 26 -1.86 14.27 -0.15
N ASN A 27 -2.63 13.62 0.73
CA ASN A 27 -2.12 13.18 2.03
C ASN A 27 -1.35 11.86 1.85
N GLY A 28 -0.02 11.94 1.73
CA GLY A 28 0.83 10.82 1.39
C GLY A 28 0.75 9.66 2.37
N ARG A 29 0.73 9.95 3.67
CA ARG A 29 0.62 8.91 4.69
C ARG A 29 -0.73 8.21 4.64
N THR A 30 -1.84 8.95 4.69
CA THR A 30 -3.17 8.34 4.65
C THR A 30 -3.39 7.55 3.36
N CYS A 31 -2.89 8.04 2.22
CA CYS A 31 -3.02 7.35 0.96
C CYS A 31 -2.15 6.10 0.83
N LEU A 32 -0.96 6.09 1.42
CA LEU A 32 -0.15 4.87 1.50
C LEU A 32 -0.79 3.83 2.41
N LEU A 33 -1.31 4.24 3.58
CA LEU A 33 -2.06 3.37 4.48
C LEU A 33 -3.30 2.77 3.79
N ARG A 34 -4.07 3.59 3.06
CA ARG A 34 -5.20 3.12 2.25
C ARG A 34 -4.76 2.10 1.20
N THR A 35 -3.66 2.35 0.52
CA THR A 35 -3.10 1.43 -0.50
C THR A 35 -2.72 0.07 0.09
N ILE A 36 -2.08 0.05 1.27
CA ILE A 36 -1.73 -1.19 1.99
C ILE A 36 -2.97 -1.96 2.42
N CYS A 37 -3.99 -1.25 2.92
CA CYS A 37 -5.26 -1.85 3.27
C CYS A 37 -5.94 -2.49 2.05
N GLU A 38 -6.05 -1.77 0.93
CA GLU A 38 -6.67 -2.26 -0.31
C GLU A 38 -5.90 -3.46 -0.89
N ALA A 39 -4.56 -3.45 -0.85
CA ALA A 39 -3.73 -4.57 -1.30
C ALA A 39 -3.90 -5.83 -0.43
N ALA A 40 -4.12 -5.66 0.88
CA ALA A 40 -4.37 -6.77 1.80
C ALA A 40 -5.81 -7.31 1.71
N GLU A 41 -6.78 -6.50 1.31
CA GLU A 41 -8.16 -6.91 1.04
C GLU A 41 -8.26 -7.74 -0.25
N THR A 42 -7.55 -7.31 -1.30
CA THR A 42 -7.50 -8.01 -2.61
C THR A 42 -6.05 -8.20 -3.04
N PRO A 43 -5.46 -9.39 -2.81
CA PRO A 43 -4.08 -9.67 -3.18
C PRO A 43 -3.79 -9.40 -4.66
N LEU A 44 -2.65 -8.78 -4.95
CA LEU A 44 -2.29 -8.31 -6.30
C LEU A 44 -1.67 -9.41 -7.18
N SER A 45 -1.49 -10.62 -6.64
CA SER A 45 -0.76 -11.76 -7.23
C SER A 45 -1.34 -12.29 -8.55
N HIS A 46 -2.57 -11.93 -8.91
CA HIS A 46 -3.19 -12.32 -10.18
C HIS A 46 -2.67 -11.53 -11.41
N ASN A 47 -1.76 -10.57 -11.23
CA ASN A 47 -1.24 -9.70 -12.29
C ASN A 47 0.17 -10.10 -12.80
N GLY A 48 0.58 -11.34 -12.55
CA GLY A 48 1.93 -11.82 -12.89
C GLY A 48 3.02 -11.16 -12.04
N MET A 49 4.27 -11.15 -12.53
CA MET A 49 5.45 -10.69 -11.78
C MET A 49 5.28 -9.28 -11.18
N PHE A 50 4.66 -8.36 -11.92
CA PHE A 50 4.43 -7.00 -11.41
C PHE A 50 3.45 -6.99 -10.23
N GLY A 51 2.40 -7.81 -10.31
CA GLY A 51 1.47 -8.02 -9.20
C GLY A 51 2.15 -8.60 -7.96
N GLU A 52 3.03 -9.59 -8.13
CA GLU A 52 3.81 -10.18 -7.04
C GLU A 52 4.74 -9.15 -6.38
N ILE A 53 5.40 -8.30 -7.17
CA ILE A 53 6.25 -7.22 -6.64
C ILE A 53 5.42 -6.25 -5.80
N LEU A 54 4.25 -5.82 -6.30
CA LEU A 54 3.39 -4.92 -5.56
C LEU A 54 2.84 -5.57 -4.29
N ASP A 55 2.49 -6.86 -4.34
CA ASP A 55 2.06 -7.62 -3.16
C ASP A 55 3.16 -7.64 -2.08
N VAL A 56 4.41 -7.91 -2.46
CA VAL A 56 5.57 -7.85 -1.54
C VAL A 56 5.75 -6.44 -0.95
N ILE A 57 5.56 -5.39 -1.75
CA ILE A 57 5.71 -4.01 -1.29
C ILE A 57 4.58 -3.59 -0.34
N PHE A 58 3.33 -3.95 -0.62
CA PHE A 58 2.16 -3.44 0.10
C PHE A 58 1.55 -4.40 1.13
N THR A 59 2.11 -5.60 1.30
CA THR A 59 1.65 -6.58 2.29
C THR A 59 2.73 -6.82 3.37
N PRO A 60 3.01 -5.84 4.24
CA PRO A 60 4.11 -5.92 5.23
C PRO A 60 3.88 -6.98 6.29
N SER A 61 4.91 -7.72 6.68
CA SER A 61 4.82 -8.77 7.71
C SER A 61 4.93 -8.19 9.14
N GLU A 62 4.41 -8.92 10.14
CA GLU A 62 4.53 -8.55 11.56
C GLU A 62 5.99 -8.43 12.05
N THR A 63 6.95 -9.01 11.30
CA THR A 63 8.38 -8.92 11.59
C THR A 63 9.07 -7.72 10.94
N ASP A 64 8.37 -6.97 10.09
CA ASP A 64 8.94 -5.80 9.43
C ASP A 64 9.12 -4.66 10.43
N ALA A 65 10.30 -4.03 10.44
CA ALA A 65 10.62 -2.90 11.31
C ALA A 65 10.01 -1.57 10.80
N ILE A 66 8.69 -1.50 10.68
CA ILE A 66 7.91 -0.36 10.18
C ILE A 66 6.99 0.23 11.26
N ASP A 67 6.42 1.41 11.01
CA ASP A 67 5.42 1.99 11.93
C ASP A 67 4.18 1.08 12.04
N GLU A 68 3.64 0.96 13.25
CA GLU A 68 2.50 0.10 13.57
C GLU A 68 1.26 0.40 12.72
N GLU A 69 1.06 1.66 12.31
CA GLU A 69 -0.05 2.06 11.43
C GLU A 69 -0.08 1.29 10.11
N TYR A 70 1.08 0.94 9.56
CA TYR A 70 1.16 0.15 8.33
C TYR A 70 0.71 -1.31 8.55
N LEU A 71 1.06 -1.88 9.70
CA LEU A 71 0.60 -3.22 10.08
C LEU A 71 -0.91 -3.22 10.35
N MET A 72 -1.42 -2.19 11.04
CA MET A 72 -2.86 -2.00 11.25
C MET A 72 -3.61 -1.86 9.93
N ALA A 73 -3.08 -1.09 8.98
CA ALA A 73 -3.69 -0.95 7.65
C ALA A 73 -3.79 -2.30 6.93
N ARG A 74 -2.73 -3.12 6.95
CA ARG A 74 -2.77 -4.49 6.42
C ARG A 74 -3.84 -5.32 7.11
N GLN A 75 -3.90 -5.27 8.44
CA GLN A 75 -4.88 -6.04 9.21
C GLN A 75 -6.31 -5.62 8.88
N TYR A 76 -6.59 -4.33 8.69
CA TYR A 76 -7.90 -3.86 8.25
C TYR A 76 -8.31 -4.48 6.91
N GLY A 77 -7.41 -4.46 5.92
CA GLY A 77 -7.65 -5.10 4.63
C GLY A 77 -7.90 -6.61 4.76
N SER A 78 -7.04 -7.31 5.50
CA SER A 78 -7.16 -8.77 5.66
C SER A 78 -8.42 -9.23 6.41
N HIS A 79 -9.06 -8.33 7.17
CA HIS A 79 -10.30 -8.59 7.89
C HIS A 79 -11.55 -8.02 7.17
N GLY A 80 -11.41 -7.52 5.94
CA GLY A 80 -12.52 -7.00 5.14
C GLY A 80 -13.13 -5.71 5.68
N VAL A 81 -12.33 -4.90 6.38
CA VAL A 81 -12.75 -3.55 6.80
C VAL A 81 -12.79 -2.63 5.58
N SER A 82 -13.78 -1.74 5.51
CA SER A 82 -13.84 -0.75 4.43
C SER A 82 -12.66 0.23 4.49
N CYS A 83 -11.63 -0.01 3.68
CA CYS A 83 -10.41 0.80 3.62
C CYS A 83 -10.70 2.26 3.28
N SER A 84 -11.63 2.53 2.36
CA SER A 84 -12.05 3.90 2.01
C SER A 84 -12.78 4.61 3.14
N GLY A 85 -13.51 3.87 3.99
CA GLY A 85 -14.19 4.41 5.16
C GLY A 85 -13.23 4.78 6.30
N VAL A 86 -12.22 3.93 6.55
CA VAL A 86 -11.22 4.18 7.60
C VAL A 86 -10.25 5.29 7.19
N PHE A 87 -9.76 5.26 5.94
CA PHE A 87 -8.75 6.20 5.43
C PHE A 87 -9.38 7.31 4.59
N LYS A 88 -10.39 7.99 5.15
CA LYS A 88 -11.20 9.03 4.48
C LYS A 88 -10.43 10.25 3.96
N ASP A 89 -9.28 10.56 4.56
CA ASP A 89 -8.43 11.68 4.12
C ASP A 89 -7.60 11.34 2.87
N CYS A 90 -7.76 10.12 2.33
CA CYS A 90 -7.37 9.76 0.98
C CYS A 90 -8.60 9.46 0.12
N PRO A 91 -9.09 10.42 -0.69
CA PRO A 91 -10.21 10.21 -1.61
C PRO A 91 -9.93 9.16 -2.69
N TYR A 92 -10.98 8.67 -3.37
CA TYR A 92 -10.79 7.82 -4.54
C TYR A 92 -9.96 8.53 -5.62
N GLY A 93 -9.08 7.79 -6.28
CA GLY A 93 -8.15 8.35 -7.29
C GLY A 93 -6.88 8.96 -6.69
N HIS A 94 -6.79 9.04 -5.35
CA HIS A 94 -5.62 9.57 -4.66
C HIS A 94 -4.64 8.48 -4.21
N GLY A 95 -5.06 7.21 -4.25
CA GLY A 95 -4.21 6.07 -3.95
C GLY A 95 -3.04 5.95 -4.94
N LEU A 96 -1.99 5.25 -4.51
CA LEU A 96 -0.83 5.04 -5.37
C LEU A 96 -1.19 4.15 -6.58
N LEU A 97 -1.98 3.09 -6.35
CA LEU A 97 -2.40 2.15 -7.39
C LEU A 97 -3.38 2.78 -8.39
N ASP A 98 -4.15 3.79 -7.97
CA ASP A 98 -5.02 4.55 -8.87
C ASP A 98 -4.24 5.30 -9.95
N THR A 99 -3.00 5.67 -9.67
CA THR A 99 -2.15 6.42 -10.61
C THR A 99 -1.53 5.50 -11.67
N ILE A 100 -1.37 4.20 -11.36
CA ILE A 100 -0.89 3.16 -12.28
C ILE A 100 -2.02 2.71 -13.23
N SER A 101 -3.26 3.13 -12.97
CA SER A 101 -4.47 2.66 -13.64
C SER A 101 -4.52 2.95 -15.15
N THR A 102 -3.57 3.71 -15.73
CA THR A 102 -3.38 3.75 -17.20
C THR A 102 -3.02 2.38 -17.80
N VAL A 103 -2.54 1.41 -17.00
CA VAL A 103 -2.18 0.06 -17.45
C VAL A 103 -3.19 -1.01 -16.99
N LEU A 104 -3.92 -0.79 -15.89
CA LEU A 104 -4.83 -1.79 -15.29
C LEU A 104 -6.34 -1.50 -15.49
N THR A 105 -6.75 -0.28 -15.87
CA THR A 105 -8.18 0.02 -16.13
C THR A 105 -8.76 -0.73 -17.32
N SER A 106 -7.96 -1.30 -18.23
CA SER A 106 -8.51 -2.00 -19.40
C SER A 106 -9.33 -3.25 -19.05
N LYS A 107 -9.32 -3.75 -17.81
CA LYS A 107 -10.12 -4.93 -17.42
C LYS A 107 -11.21 -4.69 -16.36
N PHE A 108 -11.27 -3.52 -15.72
CA PHE A 108 -12.30 -3.21 -14.71
C PHE A 108 -13.37 -2.21 -15.19
N MET A 109 -13.31 -1.73 -16.43
CA MET A 109 -14.35 -0.87 -17.04
C MET A 109 -15.15 -1.54 -18.17
N PHE A 110 -14.98 -2.86 -18.37
CA PHE A 110 -15.79 -3.66 -19.31
C PHE A 110 -16.21 -5.01 -18.70
N ASN A 111 -17.09 -4.97 -17.70
CA ASN A 111 -18.23 -5.89 -17.57
C ASN A 111 -19.29 -5.28 -16.66
#